data_AF-A0A6M3M7M3-F1
#
_entry.id   AF-A0A6M3M7M3-F1
#
_cell.length_a   1.000
_cell.length_b   1.000
_cell.length_c   1.000
_cell.angle_alpha   90.00
_cell.angle_beta   90.00
_cell.angle_gamma   90.00
#
_symmetry.space_group_name_H-M   'P 1'
#
loop_
_entity.id
_entity.type
_entity.pdbx_description
1 polymer ?
#
loop_
_entity_poly.entity_id
_entity_poly.type
_entity_poly.pdbx_seq_one_letter_code
_entity_poly.pdbx_strand_id
1 'polypeptide(L)'
;QAYSDITNVGTESQTMLIVVQFKDPAYRVFAPVFLTITLAPEQSFGYAPGLIIPLAGYTTGTWTAKIMVFDAWPALGGVPIGLPVTLSFTVTS
;
A
#
# COMPACT_ATOMS: atom_id res chain seq x y z
N GLN A 1 0.24 -15.02 4.47
CA GLN A 1 -0.44 -13.91 3.79
C GLN A 1 0.25 -12.63 4.24
N ALA A 2 0.71 -11.79 3.31
CA ALA A 2 1.29 -10.49 3.66
C ALA A 2 0.12 -9.52 3.88
N TYR A 3 -0.31 -9.39 5.15
CA TYR A 3 -1.31 -8.40 5.56
C TYR A 3 -0.60 -7.28 6.32
N SER A 4 -1.13 -6.07 6.22
CA SER A 4 -0.69 -4.93 7.01
C SER A 4 -1.89 -4.31 7.72
N ASP A 5 -1.75 -4.04 9.00
CA ASP A 5 -2.73 -3.29 9.77
C ASP A 5 -2.42 -1.80 9.69
N ILE A 6 -3.44 -1.01 9.35
CA ILE A 6 -3.39 0.45 9.33
C ILE A 6 -4.28 0.92 10.46
N THR A 7 -3.66 1.51 11.49
CA THR A 7 -4.36 1.94 12.71
C THR A 7 -4.34 3.45 12.82
N ASN A 8 -5.48 4.04 13.13
CA ASN A 8 -5.53 5.45 13.53
C ASN A 8 -5.04 5.59 14.97
N VAL A 9 -3.79 6.04 15.14
CA VAL A 9 -3.18 6.32 16.45
C VAL A 9 -3.42 7.76 16.93
N GLY A 10 -4.20 8.54 16.19
CA GLY A 10 -4.62 9.89 16.57
C GLY A 10 -5.80 9.89 17.55
N THR A 11 -6.18 11.08 17.99
CA THR A 11 -7.27 11.29 18.97
C THR A 11 -8.62 11.58 18.34
N GLU A 12 -8.68 11.74 17.01
CA GLU A 12 -9.88 12.07 16.26
C GLU A 12 -10.09 11.10 15.10
N SER A 13 -11.31 11.06 14.58
CA SER A 13 -11.60 10.30 13.35
C SER A 13 -10.86 10.92 12.18
N GLN A 14 -10.13 10.10 11.42
CA GLN A 14 -9.31 10.58 10.32
C GLN A 14 -9.67 9.86 9.03
N THR A 15 -9.88 10.64 7.97
CA THR A 15 -9.94 10.13 6.60
C THR A 15 -8.53 10.13 6.04
N MET A 16 -8.11 8.99 5.49
CA MET A 16 -6.76 8.78 4.98
C MET A 16 -6.79 8.17 3.58
N LEU A 17 -5.77 8.50 2.79
CA LEU A 17 -5.51 7.91 1.51
C LEU A 17 -4.35 6.91 1.63
N ILE A 18 -4.65 5.66 1.39
CA ILE A 18 -3.68 4.56 1.34
C ILE A 18 -3.26 4.37 -0.12
N VAL A 19 -1.96 4.47 -0.37
CA VAL A 19 -1.34 4.30 -1.69
C VAL A 19 -0.46 3.07 -1.65
N VAL A 20 -0.72 2.13 -2.56
CA VAL A 20 0.08 0.91 -2.70
C VAL A 20 0.77 0.89 -4.06
N GLN A 21 2.09 0.75 -4.03
CA GLN A 21 2.93 0.74 -5.20
C GLN A 21 3.71 -0.57 -5.29
N PHE A 22 3.49 -1.34 -6.36
CA PHE A 22 4.25 -2.56 -6.62
C PHE A 22 5.51 -2.29 -7.44
N LYS A 23 6.56 -3.06 -7.17
CA LYS A 23 7.78 -3.16 -7.97
C LYS A 23 8.17 -4.61 -8.18
N ASP A 24 8.62 -4.92 -9.39
CA ASP A 24 9.16 -6.24 -9.72
C ASP A 24 10.66 -6.37 -9.37
N PRO A 25 11.27 -7.55 -9.55
CA PRO A 25 12.69 -7.78 -9.30
C PRO A 25 13.64 -6.94 -10.20
N ALA A 26 13.13 -6.44 -11.33
CA ALA A 26 13.86 -5.56 -12.24
C ALA A 26 13.65 -4.07 -11.91
N TYR A 27 13.08 -3.76 -10.74
CA TYR A 27 12.74 -2.41 -10.27
C TYR A 27 11.71 -1.67 -11.13
N ARG A 28 10.96 -2.37 -11.99
CA ARG A 28 9.87 -1.78 -12.76
C ARG A 28 8.71 -1.45 -11.82
N VAL A 29 8.24 -0.20 -11.90
CA VAL A 29 7.12 0.32 -11.12
C VAL A 29 5.80 0.09 -11.88
N PHE A 30 4.79 -0.43 -11.19
CA PHE A 30 3.46 -0.69 -11.76
C PHE A 30 2.49 0.46 -11.45
N ALA A 31 1.25 0.43 -11.97
CA ALA A 31 0.27 1.44 -11.58
C ALA A 31 -0.05 1.31 -10.07
N PRO A 32 -0.09 2.43 -9.32
CA PRO A 32 -0.46 2.39 -7.91
C PRO A 32 -1.95 2.13 -7.73
N VAL A 33 -2.30 1.52 -6.58
CA VAL A 33 -3.67 1.37 -6.11
C VAL A 33 -3.92 2.41 -5.02
N PHE A 34 -5.12 3.00 -5.04
CA PHE A 34 -5.56 4.01 -4.09
C PHE A 34 -6.78 3.52 -3.34
N LEU A 35 -6.77 3.65 -2.01
CA LEU A 35 -7.91 3.37 -1.15
C LEU A 35 -8.11 4.53 -0.20
N THR A 36 -9.35 5.03 -0.09
CA THR A 36 -9.72 6.02 0.91
C THR A 36 -10.53 5.34 2.01
N ILE A 37 -10.15 5.58 3.26
CA ILE A 37 -10.84 5.04 4.43
C ILE A 37 -10.92 6.09 5.53
N THR A 38 -12.00 6.04 6.31
CA THR A 38 -12.15 6.82 7.54
C THR A 38 -12.11 5.87 8.72
N LEU A 39 -11.22 6.14 9.69
CA LEU A 39 -11.05 5.33 10.90
C LEU A 39 -11.28 6.21 12.13
N ALA A 40 -12.10 5.75 13.07
CA ALA A 40 -12.18 6.35 14.40
C ALA A 40 -10.86 6.14 15.17
N PRO A 41 -10.62 6.87 16.27
CA PRO A 41 -9.46 6.62 17.13
C PRO A 41 -9.35 5.13 17.49
N GLU A 42 -8.14 4.59 17.44
CA GLU A 42 -7.80 3.19 17.77
C GLU A 42 -8.40 2.12 16.84
N GLN A 43 -9.19 2.50 15.82
CA GLN A 43 -9.64 1.55 14.82
C GLN A 43 -8.52 1.16 13.87
N SER A 44 -8.52 -0.13 13.50
CA SER A 44 -7.60 -0.71 12.55
C SER A 44 -8.34 -1.21 11.30
N PHE A 45 -7.69 -1.04 10.17
CA PHE A 45 -8.08 -1.65 8.91
C PHE A 45 -7.00 -2.63 8.47
N GLY A 46 -7.38 -3.90 8.35
CA GLY A 46 -6.53 -4.94 7.78
C GLY A 46 -6.58 -4.86 6.26
N TYR A 47 -5.43 -4.66 5.62
CA TYR A 47 -5.31 -4.63 4.17
C TYR A 47 -4.35 -5.70 3.65
N ALA A 48 -4.77 -6.42 2.62
CA ALA A 48 -3.95 -7.40 1.90
C ALA A 48 -3.84 -6.96 0.43
N PRO A 49 -2.79 -6.21 0.05
CA PRO A 49 -2.62 -5.79 -1.33
C PRO A 49 -2.43 -7.00 -2.26
N GLY A 50 -3.24 -7.05 -3.32
CA GLY A 50 -3.13 -8.05 -4.39
C GLY A 50 -2.81 -7.39 -5.73
N LEU A 51 -2.09 -8.12 -6.58
CA LEU A 51 -1.80 -7.72 -7.96
C LEU A 51 -1.99 -8.95 -8.87
N ILE A 52 -2.75 -8.79 -9.94
CA ILE A 52 -2.85 -9.79 -11.02
C ILE A 52 -1.87 -9.37 -12.12
N ILE A 53 -0.95 -10.25 -12.49
CA ILE A 53 0.07 -10.01 -13.52
C ILE A 53 -0.21 -10.97 -14.69
N PRO A 54 -0.36 -10.46 -15.93
CA PRO A 54 -0.47 -11.33 -17.10
C PRO A 54 0.79 -12.18 -17.30
N LEU A 55 0.62 -13.47 -17.61
CA LEU A 55 1.72 -14.44 -17.77
C LEU A 55 2.76 -14.06 -18.84
N ALA A 56 2.39 -13.25 -19.84
CA ALA A 56 3.35 -12.79 -20.85
C ALA A 56 4.29 -11.67 -20.34
N GLY A 57 4.06 -11.13 -19.14
CA GLY A 57 4.80 -10.00 -18.57
C GLY A 57 5.21 -10.16 -17.11
N TYR A 58 5.20 -11.39 -16.57
CA TYR A 58 5.64 -11.61 -15.18
C TYR A 58 7.14 -11.93 -15.11
N THR A 59 7.83 -11.26 -14.19
CA THR A 59 9.23 -11.51 -13.85
C THR A 59 9.27 -12.38 -12.59
N THR A 60 9.88 -13.56 -12.65
CA THR A 60 10.11 -14.39 -11.45
C THR A 60 11.10 -13.71 -10.50
N GLY A 61 10.89 -13.87 -9.20
CA GLY A 61 11.80 -13.34 -8.17
C GLY A 61 11.07 -12.61 -7.05
N THR A 62 11.80 -11.79 -6.29
CA THR A 62 11.26 -11.02 -5.17
C THR A 62 10.58 -9.75 -5.65
N TRP A 63 9.26 -9.69 -5.49
CA TRP A 63 8.46 -8.49 -5.68
C TRP A 63 8.30 -7.73 -4.38
N THR A 64 8.09 -6.42 -4.49
CA THR A 64 7.82 -5.58 -3.33
C THR A 64 6.54 -4.77 -3.53
N ALA A 65 5.78 -4.59 -2.46
CA ALA A 65 4.67 -3.64 -2.37
C ALA A 65 4.99 -2.61 -1.30
N LYS A 66 5.05 -1.34 -1.68
CA LYS A 66 5.23 -0.22 -0.76
C LYS A 66 3.88 0.40 -0.46
N ILE A 67 3.52 0.46 0.81
CA ILE A 67 2.29 1.06 1.33
C ILE A 67 2.66 2.40 1.96
N MET A 68 1.97 3.46 1.56
CA MET A 68 2.10 4.81 2.10
C MET A 68 0.72 5.32 2.48
N VAL A 69 0.63 6.07 3.58
CA VAL A 69 -0.63 6.63 4.08
C VAL A 69 -0.50 8.14 4.11
N PHE A 70 -1.45 8.83 3.49
CA PHE A 70 -1.51 10.28 3.40
C PHE A 70 -2.81 10.80 4.04
N ASP A 71 -2.82 12.04 4.48
CA ASP A 71 -4.05 12.73 4.91
C ASP A 71 -4.97 13.10 3.74
N ALA A 72 -4.40 13.35 2.56
CA ALA A 72 -5.10 13.71 1.34
C ALA A 72 -4.35 13.21 0.09
N TRP A 73 -4.85 13.57 -1.10
CA TRP A 73 -4.16 13.28 -2.35
C TRP A 73 -2.82 14.04 -2.44
N PRO A 74 -1.69 13.37 -2.76
CA PRO A 74 -0.39 14.03 -2.88
C PRO A 74 -0.37 15.14 -3.92
N ALA A 75 -1.10 14.98 -5.03
CA ALA A 75 -1.22 16.00 -6.07
C ALA A 75 -1.93 17.28 -5.60
N LEU A 76 -2.65 17.22 -4.47
CA LEU A 76 -3.32 18.36 -3.84
C LEU A 76 -2.57 18.87 -2.61
N GLY A 77 -1.32 18.43 -2.40
CA GLY A 77 -0.50 18.82 -1.26
C GLY A 77 -0.65 17.91 -0.03
N GLY A 78 -1.29 16.75 -0.16
CA GLY A 78 -1.37 15.77 0.92
C GLY A 78 0.01 15.29 1.39
N VAL A 79 0.15 15.09 2.71
CA VAL A 79 1.40 14.71 3.36
C VAL A 79 1.32 13.31 3.96
N PRO A 80 2.45 12.57 4.04
CA PRO A 80 2.48 11.29 4.72
C PRO A 80 2.16 11.43 6.21
N ILE A 81 1.25 10.61 6.73
CA ILE A 81 0.82 10.60 8.15
C ILE A 81 1.23 9.33 8.89
N GLY A 82 2.07 8.50 8.27
CA GLY A 82 2.57 7.27 8.86
C GLY A 82 3.87 6.83 8.22
N LEU A 83 4.57 5.89 8.88
CA LEU A 83 5.77 5.28 8.32
C LEU A 83 5.39 4.38 7.14
N PRO A 84 6.15 4.42 6.03
CA PRO A 84 5.88 3.54 4.90
C PRO A 84 6.18 2.08 5.28
N VAL A 85 5.28 1.18 4.90
CA VAL A 85 5.48 -0.27 5.06
C VAL A 85 5.90 -0.86 3.73
N THR A 86 6.89 -1.75 3.74
CA THR A 86 7.29 -2.51 2.54
C THR A 86 7.03 -3.99 2.80
N LEU A 87 6.22 -4.59 1.96
CA LEU A 87 5.96 -6.03 1.94
C LEU A 87 6.76 -6.64 0.79
N SER A 88 7.39 -7.78 1.03
CA SER A 88 8.11 -8.53 0.01
C SER A 88 7.50 -9.91 -0.14
N PHE A 89 7.37 -10.38 -1.38
CA PHE A 89 6.89 -11.72 -1.68
C PHE A 89 7.60 -12.29 -2.90
N THR A 90 7.82 -13.61 -2.90
CA THR A 90 8.49 -14.30 -3.99
C THR A 90 7.47 -14.85 -4.98
N VAL A 91 7.64 -14.52 -6.25
CA VAL A 91 6.87 -15.08 -7.36
C VAL A 91 7.70 -16.15 -8.05
N THR A 92 7.16 -17.36 -8.11
CA THR A 92 7.75 -18.53 -8.77
C THR A 92 6.86 -19.01 -9.91
N SER A 93 7.47 -19.69 -10.89
CA SER A 93 6.77 -20.37 -12.00
C SER A 93 6.00 -21.61 -11.55
#